data_AF-A0A8C4R2G8-F1
#
_entry.id   AF-A0A8C4R2G8-F1
#
_cell.length_a   1.000
_cell.length_b   1.000
_cell.length_c   1.000
_cell.angle_alpha   90.00
_cell.angle_beta   90.00
_cell.angle_gamma   90.00
#
_symmetry.space_group_name_H-M   'P 1'
#
loop_
_entity.id
_entity.type
_entity.pdbx_description
1 polymer ?
#
loop_
_entity_poly.entity_id
_entity_poly.type
_entity_poly.pdbx_seq_one_letter_code
_entity_poly.pdbx_strand_id
1 'polypeptide(L)'
;MTKIKTVFLIRINGVKGDVPNSVCQDCDKFLTDLQKEIKDNSSFGDALKNAILKNCDFFPPGLSDQCKAYINKFTPAAVQFILSMVSFQVVLWCQ
;
A
#
# COMPACT_ATOMS: atom_id res chain seq x y z
N MET A 1 -23.60 26.34 24.47
CA MET A 1 -24.11 25.36 23.48
C MET A 1 -23.61 25.59 22.04
N THR A 2 -23.00 26.75 21.72
CA THR A 2 -22.57 27.07 20.34
C THR A 2 -21.18 26.51 19.96
N LYS A 3 -20.23 26.41 20.90
CA LYS A 3 -18.86 25.93 20.62
C LYS A 3 -18.75 24.42 20.35
N ILE A 4 -19.69 23.61 20.85
CA ILE A 4 -19.69 22.15 20.67
C ILE A 4 -20.14 21.77 19.25
N LYS A 5 -21.08 22.53 18.63
CA LYS A 5 -21.47 22.34 17.22
C LYS A 5 -20.29 22.58 16.26
N THR A 6 -19.42 23.55 16.56
CA THR A 6 -18.21 23.83 15.77
C THR A 6 -17.20 22.69 15.85
N VAL A 7 -17.00 22.08 17.03
CA VAL A 7 -16.10 20.92 17.20
C VAL A 7 -16.62 19.68 16.45
N PHE A 8 -17.94 19.48 16.37
CA PHE A 8 -18.55 18.38 15.62
C PHE A 8 -18.44 18.56 14.09
N LEU A 9 -18.42 19.80 13.59
CA LEU A 9 -18.17 20.12 12.17
C LEU A 9 -16.68 19.96 11.77
N ILE A 10 -15.77 19.83 12.73
CA ILE A 10 -14.31 19.67 12.47
C ILE A 10 -13.90 18.18 12.43
N ARG A 11 -14.84 17.23 12.59
CA ARG A 11 -14.59 15.83 12.25
C ARG A 11 -14.86 15.64 10.76
N ILE A 12 -13.94 14.99 10.06
CA ILE A 12 -14.03 14.43 8.69
C ILE A 12 -14.25 15.43 7.55
N ASN A 13 -13.26 16.31 7.31
CA ASN A 13 -12.81 16.43 5.91
C ASN A 13 -12.17 15.08 5.58
N GLY A 14 -12.97 14.15 5.06
CA GLY A 14 -12.42 13.01 4.36
C GLY A 14 -11.42 13.54 3.33
N VAL A 15 -10.35 12.80 3.09
CA VAL A 15 -9.49 13.03 1.94
C VAL A 15 -10.35 12.79 0.69
N LYS A 16 -11.22 13.73 0.34
CA LYS A 16 -11.76 13.90 -1.01
C LYS A 16 -10.80 14.87 -1.69
N GLY A 17 -9.63 14.35 -2.00
CA GLY A 17 -8.90 14.89 -3.14
C GLY A 17 -9.60 14.35 -4.37
N ASP A 18 -9.98 15.22 -5.31
CA ASP A 18 -10.39 14.77 -6.65
C ASP A 18 -9.18 14.06 -7.26
N VAL A 19 -9.10 12.73 -7.12
CA VAL A 19 -8.03 11.93 -7.73
C VAL A 19 -8.21 12.06 -9.24
N PRO A 20 -7.26 12.64 -9.97
CA PRO A 20 -7.41 12.76 -11.42
C PRO A 20 -7.57 11.38 -12.04
N ASN A 21 -8.45 11.26 -13.04
CA ASN A 21 -8.71 9.99 -13.71
C ASN A 21 -7.43 9.34 -14.27
N SER A 22 -6.43 10.14 -14.63
CA SER A 22 -5.10 9.64 -15.04
C SER A 22 -4.38 8.88 -13.92
N VAL A 23 -4.40 9.38 -12.69
CA VAL A 23 -3.80 8.70 -11.53
C VAL A 23 -4.51 7.38 -11.24
N CYS A 24 -5.83 7.34 -11.45
CA CYS A 24 -6.59 6.09 -11.32
C CYS A 24 -6.16 5.03 -12.34
N GLN A 25 -6.03 5.45 -13.61
CA GLN A 25 -5.60 4.59 -14.70
C GLN A 25 -4.16 4.08 -14.49
N ASP A 26 -3.28 4.96 -14.02
CA ASP A 26 -1.90 4.59 -13.68
C ASP A 26 -1.87 3.58 -12.52
N CYS A 27 -2.73 3.74 -11.50
CA CYS A 27 -2.85 2.81 -10.38
C CYS A 27 -3.36 1.43 -10.83
N ASP A 28 -4.40 1.37 -11.65
CA ASP A 28 -4.94 0.11 -12.19
C ASP A 28 -3.91 -0.61 -13.07
N LYS A 29 -3.24 0.14 -13.95
CA LYS A 29 -2.16 -0.40 -14.79
C LYS A 29 -1.01 -0.91 -13.95
N PHE A 30 -0.55 -0.13 -12.98
CA PHE A 30 0.54 -0.51 -12.08
C PHE A 30 0.21 -1.79 -11.31
N LEU A 31 -1.00 -1.89 -10.75
CA LEU A 31 -1.42 -3.09 -10.01
C LEU A 31 -1.52 -4.31 -10.92
N THR A 32 -2.02 -4.14 -12.14
CA THR A 32 -2.09 -5.22 -13.14
C THR A 32 -0.70 -5.70 -13.54
N ASP A 33 0.22 -4.77 -13.81
CA ASP A 33 1.61 -5.09 -14.17
C ASP A 33 2.31 -5.79 -12.99
N LEU A 34 2.13 -5.30 -11.77
CA LEU A 34 2.69 -5.88 -10.55
C LEU A 34 2.17 -7.31 -10.31
N GLN A 35 0.86 -7.54 -10.46
CA GLN A 35 0.27 -8.87 -10.33
C GLN A 35 0.84 -9.84 -11.38
N LYS A 36 1.05 -9.36 -12.61
CA LYS A 36 1.65 -10.15 -13.68
C LYS A 36 3.09 -10.55 -13.35
N GLU A 37 3.91 -9.59 -12.94
CA GLU A 37 5.30 -9.87 -12.54
C GLU A 37 5.38 -10.89 -11.40
N ILE A 38 4.52 -10.78 -10.38
CA ILE A 38 4.48 -11.75 -9.28
C ILE A 38 4.07 -13.16 -9.76
N LYS A 39 3.15 -13.27 -10.71
CA LYS A 39 2.66 -14.56 -11.23
C LYS A 39 3.65 -15.21 -12.20
N ASP A 40 4.22 -14.43 -13.10
CA ASP A 40 5.04 -14.93 -14.21
C ASP A 40 6.51 -15.11 -13.77
N ASN A 41 6.95 -14.39 -12.75
CA ASN A 41 8.30 -14.46 -12.21
C ASN A 41 8.29 -14.83 -10.72
N SER A 42 8.48 -16.12 -10.44
CA SER A 42 8.51 -16.66 -9.08
C SER A 42 9.58 -16.03 -8.17
N SER A 43 10.62 -15.42 -8.73
CA SER A 43 11.69 -14.75 -7.97
C SER A 43 11.41 -13.27 -7.70
N PHE A 44 10.44 -12.65 -8.39
CA PHE A 44 10.16 -11.22 -8.26
C PHE A 44 9.72 -10.83 -6.84
N GLY A 45 8.84 -11.63 -6.22
CA GLY A 45 8.37 -11.37 -4.86
C GLY A 45 9.50 -11.35 -3.83
N ASP A 46 10.45 -12.28 -3.94
CA ASP A 46 11.63 -12.33 -3.08
C ASP A 46 12.62 -11.19 -3.36
N ALA A 47 12.80 -10.82 -4.64
CA ALA A 47 13.62 -9.66 -5.00
C ALA A 47 13.05 -8.36 -4.43
N LEU A 48 11.74 -8.16 -4.52
CA LEU A 48 11.03 -7.01 -3.94
C LEU A 48 11.17 -6.98 -2.41
N LYS A 49 10.95 -8.13 -1.75
CA LYS A 49 11.17 -8.29 -0.31
C LYS A 49 12.58 -7.90 0.09
N ASN A 50 13.59 -8.38 -0.63
CA ASN A 50 14.99 -8.09 -0.35
C ASN A 50 15.34 -6.62 -0.54
N ALA A 51 14.74 -5.96 -1.53
CA ALA A 51 14.89 -4.51 -1.70
C ALA A 51 14.34 -3.74 -0.49
N ILE A 52 13.19 -4.16 0.06
CA ILE A 52 12.61 -3.55 1.26
C ILE A 52 13.47 -3.87 2.50
N LEU A 53 13.99 -5.09 2.62
CA LEU A 53 14.86 -5.47 3.74
C LEU A 53 16.15 -4.65 3.80
N LYS A 54 16.73 -4.24 2.65
CA LYS A 54 17.88 -3.33 2.61
C LYS A 54 17.55 -1.97 3.24
N ASN A 55 16.31 -1.51 3.13
CA ASN A 55 15.92 -0.26 3.80
C ASN A 55 15.86 -0.40 5.32
N CYS A 56 15.69 -1.62 5.84
CA CYS A 56 15.76 -1.86 7.28
C CYS A 56 17.17 -1.63 7.84
N ASP A 57 18.22 -1.68 7.01
CA ASP A 57 19.62 -1.48 7.43
C ASP A 57 19.94 -0.02 7.78
N PHE A 58 19.09 0.94 7.38
CA PHE A 58 19.24 2.35 7.76
C PHE A 58 18.79 2.64 9.21
N PHE A 59 18.10 1.70 9.86
CA PHE A 59 17.66 1.88 11.24
C PHE A 59 18.76 1.51 12.25
N PRO A 60 18.77 2.13 13.44
CA PRO A 60 19.65 1.73 14.54
C PRO A 60 19.49 0.25 14.92
N PRO A 61 20.52 -0.36 15.55
CA PRO A 61 20.44 -1.70 16.10
C PRO A 61 19.20 -1.87 17.00
N GLY A 62 18.51 -3.00 16.89
CA GLY A 62 17.23 -3.24 17.57
C GLY A 62 15.99 -2.80 16.78
N LEU A 63 15.98 -1.62 16.13
CA LEU A 63 14.91 -1.26 15.19
C LEU A 63 15.10 -1.96 13.83
N SER A 64 16.35 -2.10 13.38
CA SER A 64 16.65 -2.85 12.15
C SER A 64 16.15 -4.29 12.22
N ASP A 65 16.39 -4.97 13.35
CA ASP A 65 15.95 -6.35 13.56
C ASP A 65 14.42 -6.47 13.61
N GLN A 66 13.75 -5.52 14.28
CA GLN A 66 12.29 -5.44 14.29
C GLN A 66 11.71 -5.19 12.90
N CYS A 67 12.29 -4.28 12.12
CA CYS A 67 11.90 -4.02 10.73
C CYS A 67 12.01 -5.30 9.90
N LYS A 68 13.16 -5.97 9.94
CA LYS A 68 13.39 -7.22 9.21
C LYS A 68 12.41 -8.31 9.63
N ALA A 69 12.15 -8.47 10.93
CA ALA A 69 11.18 -9.43 11.44
C ALA A 69 9.76 -9.12 10.94
N TYR A 70 9.36 -7.84 10.94
CA TYR A 70 8.06 -7.39 10.46
C TYR A 70 7.90 -7.67 8.96
N ILE A 71 8.86 -7.24 8.14
CA ILE A 71 8.83 -7.49 6.69
C ILE A 71 8.75 -8.98 6.41
N ASN A 72 9.60 -9.81 7.02
CA ASN A 72 9.55 -11.26 6.85
C ASN A 72 8.19 -11.87 7.20
N LYS A 73 7.56 -11.38 8.27
CA LYS A 73 6.26 -11.88 8.75
C LYS A 73 5.10 -11.49 7.82
N PHE A 74 5.09 -10.26 7.33
CA PHE A 74 3.92 -9.70 6.65
C PHE A 74 4.00 -9.71 5.12
N THR A 75 5.20 -9.81 4.53
CA THR A 75 5.34 -9.85 3.07
C THR A 75 4.52 -10.96 2.40
N PRO A 76 4.46 -12.21 2.91
CA PRO A 76 3.64 -13.26 2.27
C PRO A 76 2.14 -12.89 2.20
N ALA A 77 1.61 -12.32 3.28
CA ALA A 77 0.23 -11.84 3.33
C ALA A 77 0.01 -10.64 2.41
N ALA A 78 0.99 -9.73 2.29
CA ALA A 78 0.92 -8.60 1.38
C ALA A 78 0.92 -9.04 -0.09
N VAL A 79 1.75 -10.02 -0.47
CA VAL A 79 1.77 -10.59 -1.83
C VAL A 79 0.43 -11.23 -2.17
N GLN A 80 -0.12 -12.05 -1.26
CA GLN A 80 -1.46 -12.63 -1.39
C GLN A 80 -2.54 -11.56 -1.57
N PHE A 81 -2.47 -10.49 -0.78
CA PHE A 81 -3.40 -9.37 -0.88
C PHE A 81 -3.32 -8.67 -2.24
N ILE A 82 -2.12 -8.39 -2.73
CA ILE A 82 -1.90 -7.79 -4.06
C ILE A 82 -2.49 -8.68 -5.14
N LEU A 83 -2.27 -10.00 -5.09
CA LEU A 83 -2.82 -10.95 -6.08
C LEU A 83 -4.34 -11.08 -6.00
N SER A 84 -4.93 -10.76 -4.85
CA SER A 84 -6.38 -10.79 -4.62
C SER A 84 -7.07 -9.46 -4.93
N MET A 85 -6.31 -8.38 -5.16
CA MET A 85 -6.90 -7.11 -5.58
C MET A 85 -7.52 -7.25 -6.97
N VAL A 86 -8.77 -6.82 -7.11
CA VAL A 86 -9.43 -6.73 -8.41
C VAL A 86 -9.39 -5.30 -8.92
N SER A 87 -9.19 -5.11 -10.24
CA SER A 87 -9.23 -3.78 -10.88
C SER A 87 -10.47 -2.97 -10.51
N PHE A 88 -11.63 -3.64 -10.39
CA PHE A 88 -12.86 -3.00 -9.93
C PHE A 88 -12.71 -2.34 -8.55
N GLN A 89 -12.00 -2.97 -7.61
CA GLN A 89 -11.75 -2.39 -6.29
C GLN A 89 -10.81 -1.18 -6.37
N VAL A 90 -9.86 -1.15 -7.30
CA VAL A 90 -8.98 0.02 -7.51
C VAL A 90 -9.78 1.20 -8.05
N VAL A 91 -10.61 0.94 -9.06
CA VAL A 91 -11.47 1.96 -9.69
C VAL A 91 -12.50 2.52 -8.71
N LEU A 92 -13.02 1.70 -7.79
CA LEU A 92 -13.93 2.16 -6.73
C LEU A 92 -13.29 3.17 -5.76
N TRP A 93 -11.97 3.17 -5.60
CA TRP A 93 -11.25 4.13 -4.74
C TRP A 93 -10.89 5.44 -5.45
N CYS A 94 -11.24 5.57 -6.72
CA CYS A 94 -11.00 6.77 -7.52
C CYS A 94 -12.21 7.73 -7.57
N GLN A 95 -13.25 7.52 -6.72
CA GLN A 95 -14.48 8.32 -6.67
C GLN A 95 -14.67 9.02 -5.32
#